data_AF-A0A2N3RG60-F1
#
_entry.id   AF-A0A2N3RG60-F1
#
_cell.length_a   1.000
_cell.length_b   1.000
_cell.length_c   1.000
_cell.angle_alpha   90.00
_cell.angle_beta   90.00
_cell.angle_gamma   90.00
#
_symmetry.space_group_name_H-M   'P 1'
#
loop_
_entity.id
_entity.type
_entity.pdbx_description
1 polymer ?
#
loop_
_entity_poly.entity_id
_entity_poly.type
_entity_poly.pdbx_seq_one_letter_code
_entity_poly.pdbx_strand_id
1 'polypeptide(L)'
;MKNLIWILVLFFAGQAEIQAQSVYEKLVCRDNDPFVFCTQGCKGADKNWIAIDPISGTTAPMLGYCVQPSLSVCCKGPYCGPWTQTGIDAYYQYKRICPKAMKRGSWNGKRPPENVPHDH
;
A
#
# COMPACT_ATOMS: atom_id res chain seq x y z
N MET A 1 -9.04 43.34 42.04
CA MET A 1 -8.92 43.08 40.59
C MET A 1 -7.45 42.88 40.23
N LYS A 2 -6.85 41.73 40.56
CA LYS A 2 -5.43 41.42 40.23
C LYS A 2 -5.12 39.93 40.14
N ASN A 3 -6.10 39.06 40.42
CA ASN A 3 -5.90 37.61 40.53
C ASN A 3 -6.59 36.82 39.41
N LEU A 4 -7.20 37.51 38.43
CA LEU A 4 -7.98 36.89 37.35
C LEU A 4 -7.19 36.67 36.05
N ILE A 5 -5.95 37.17 35.97
CA ILE A 5 -5.15 37.14 34.74
C ILE A 5 -4.40 35.80 34.57
N TRP A 6 -4.15 35.06 35.65
CA TRP A 6 -3.35 33.84 35.59
C TRP A 6 -4.11 32.59 35.12
N ILE A 7 -5.45 32.59 35.16
CA ILE A 7 -6.25 31.42 34.79
C ILE A 7 -6.43 31.31 33.26
N LEU A 8 -6.29 32.40 32.51
CA LEU A 8 -6.43 32.39 31.05
C LEU A 8 -5.19 31.91 30.29
N VAL A 9 -4.01 31.91 30.91
CA VAL A 9 -2.75 31.46 30.27
C VAL A 9 -2.60 29.93 30.32
N LEU A 10 -3.29 29.26 31.24
CA LEU A 10 -3.20 27.79 31.41
C LEU A 10 -4.09 26.99 30.45
N PHE A 11 -5.02 27.62 29.73
CA PHE A 11 -5.95 26.91 28.84
C PHE A 11 -5.45 26.79 27.39
N PHE A 12 -4.38 27.47 27.02
CA PHE A 12 -3.85 27.47 25.65
C PHE A 12 -2.66 26.53 25.41
N ALA A 13 -2.19 25.81 26.44
CA ALA A 13 -1.05 24.89 26.31
C ALA A 13 -1.44 23.46 25.87
N GLY A 14 -2.72 23.19 25.62
CA GLY A 14 -3.26 21.83 25.42
C GLY A 14 -3.88 21.56 24.06
N GLN A 15 -3.51 22.28 22.99
CA GLN A 15 -4.10 22.05 21.68
C GLN A 15 -3.14 21.37 20.70
N ALA A 16 -3.49 20.11 20.44
CA ALA A 16 -3.26 19.36 19.22
C ALA A 16 -1.84 18.84 18.97
N GLU A 17 -1.46 17.80 19.71
CA GLU A 17 -0.75 16.71 19.05
C GLU A 17 -1.75 15.99 18.13
N ILE A 18 -1.85 16.42 16.87
CA ILE A 18 -2.28 15.51 15.81
C ILE A 18 -1.14 14.50 15.66
N GLN A 19 -1.09 13.51 16.56
CA GLN A 19 -0.32 12.32 16.28
C GLN A 19 -1.02 11.67 15.10
N ALA A 20 -0.43 11.82 13.92
CA ALA A 20 -0.70 10.94 12.81
C ALA A 20 -0.28 9.54 13.25
N GLN A 21 -1.14 8.87 14.02
CA GLN A 21 -1.06 7.44 14.27
C GLN A 21 -1.20 6.82 12.89
N SER A 22 -0.06 6.50 12.27
CA SER A 22 -0.04 5.59 11.13
C SER A 22 -0.57 4.28 11.67
N VAL A 23 -1.89 4.09 11.61
CA VAL A 23 -2.53 2.82 11.93
C VAL A 23 -1.85 1.80 11.05
N TYR A 24 -1.06 0.95 11.69
CA TYR A 24 -0.35 -0.11 11.02
C TYR A 24 -1.39 -1.03 10.37
N GLU A 25 -1.40 -1.07 9.04
CA GLU A 25 -2.29 -1.92 8.27
C GLU A 25 -1.55 -3.19 7.87
N LYS A 26 -1.98 -4.34 8.39
CA LYS A 26 -1.43 -5.63 7.99
C LYS A 26 -1.73 -5.88 6.51
N LEU A 27 -0.69 -6.17 5.72
CA LEU A 27 -0.83 -6.50 4.31
C LEU A 27 -1.44 -7.88 4.13
N VAL A 28 -2.31 -8.01 3.13
CA VAL A 28 -3.03 -9.25 2.83
C VAL A 28 -2.11 -10.32 2.21
N CYS A 29 -0.96 -9.93 1.67
CA CYS A 29 0.01 -10.82 1.04
C CYS A 29 1.46 -10.36 1.29
N ARG A 30 2.44 -11.11 0.75
CA ARG A 30 3.89 -10.83 0.89
C ARG A 30 4.39 -10.81 2.32
N ASP A 31 3.79 -11.63 3.18
CA ASP A 31 4.27 -11.84 4.56
C ASP A 31 4.43 -10.52 5.34
N ASN A 32 3.58 -9.53 4.99
CA ASN A 32 3.56 -8.21 5.59
C ASN A 32 4.81 -7.35 5.33
N ASP A 33 5.57 -7.65 4.27
CA ASP A 33 6.68 -6.85 3.78
C ASP A 33 6.18 -5.71 2.85
N PRO A 34 6.19 -4.45 3.31
CA PRO A 34 5.72 -3.32 2.52
C PRO A 34 6.63 -2.99 1.34
N PHE A 35 7.93 -3.29 1.42
CA PHE A 35 8.87 -3.02 0.33
C PHE A 35 8.58 -3.93 -0.85
N VAL A 36 8.53 -5.25 -0.63
CA VAL A 36 8.22 -6.22 -1.69
C VAL A 36 6.77 -6.04 -2.16
N PHE A 37 5.83 -5.77 -1.27
CA PHE A 37 4.45 -5.50 -1.65
C PHE A 37 4.31 -4.28 -2.56
N CYS A 38 4.89 -3.13 -2.19
CA CYS A 38 4.79 -1.91 -2.98
C CYS A 38 5.62 -1.95 -4.28
N THR A 39 6.58 -2.87 -4.40
CA THR A 39 7.35 -3.02 -5.64
C THR A 39 6.80 -4.11 -6.55
N GLN A 40 6.17 -5.17 -6.02
CA GLN A 40 5.84 -6.38 -6.77
C GLN A 40 4.35 -6.80 -6.68
N GLY A 41 3.54 -6.19 -5.82
CA GLY A 41 2.18 -6.67 -5.52
C GLY A 41 2.19 -8.07 -4.89
N CYS A 42 1.13 -8.85 -5.04
CA CYS A 42 1.08 -10.24 -4.56
C CYS A 42 1.85 -11.23 -5.46
N LYS A 43 1.79 -12.53 -5.13
CA LYS A 43 2.44 -13.63 -5.88
C LYS A 43 1.44 -14.75 -6.17
N GLY A 44 1.77 -15.65 -7.11
CA GLY A 44 0.96 -16.82 -7.41
C GLY A 44 -0.43 -16.47 -7.94
N ALA A 45 -1.46 -17.18 -7.44
CA ALA A 45 -2.86 -16.99 -7.86
C ALA A 45 -3.39 -15.57 -7.60
N ASP A 46 -2.86 -14.87 -6.59
CA ASP A 46 -3.29 -13.52 -6.22
C ASP A 46 -2.59 -12.43 -7.05
N LYS A 47 -1.67 -12.81 -7.96
CA LYS A 47 -0.98 -11.87 -8.84
C LYS A 47 -1.86 -11.55 -10.04
N ASN A 48 -2.87 -10.69 -9.82
CA ASN A 48 -3.84 -10.29 -10.85
C ASN A 48 -3.46 -8.93 -11.51
N TRP A 49 -2.53 -8.20 -10.90
CA TRP A 49 -2.02 -6.90 -11.34
C TRP A 49 -0.54 -6.74 -10.98
N ILE A 50 0.12 -5.74 -11.57
CA ILE A 50 1.50 -5.35 -11.29
C ILE A 50 1.59 -3.89 -10.89
N ALA A 51 2.48 -3.58 -9.94
CA ALA A 51 2.85 -2.22 -9.60
C ALA A 51 3.68 -1.60 -10.73
N ILE A 52 3.30 -0.39 -11.19
CA ILE A 52 4.10 0.37 -12.15
C ILE A 52 4.97 1.35 -11.37
N ASP A 53 4.31 2.26 -10.63
CA ASP A 53 4.97 3.18 -9.73
C ASP A 53 4.22 3.29 -8.40
N PRO A 54 4.84 2.89 -7.27
CA PRO A 54 4.22 2.96 -5.94
C PRO A 54 4.00 4.38 -5.45
N ILE A 55 4.80 5.36 -5.90
CA ILE A 55 4.67 6.75 -5.44
C ILE A 55 3.39 7.37 -6.00
N SER A 56 3.15 7.22 -7.31
CA SER A 56 1.87 7.63 -7.94
C SER A 56 0.73 6.65 -7.69
N GLY A 57 1.00 5.49 -7.07
CA GLY A 57 0.04 4.42 -6.88
C GLY A 57 -0.45 3.84 -8.21
N THR A 58 0.32 3.92 -9.29
CA THR A 58 -0.08 3.38 -10.61
C THR A 58 0.15 1.88 -10.70
N THR A 59 -0.73 1.22 -11.46
CA THR A 59 -0.84 -0.24 -11.57
C THR A 59 -1.28 -0.62 -12.98
N ALA A 60 -0.94 -1.83 -13.43
CA ALA A 60 -1.53 -2.43 -14.62
C ALA A 60 -2.11 -3.83 -14.31
N PRO A 61 -3.22 -4.23 -14.94
CA PRO A 61 -3.70 -5.60 -14.86
C PRO A 61 -2.70 -6.55 -15.53
N MET A 62 -2.58 -7.77 -15.02
CA MET A 62 -1.87 -8.82 -15.74
C MET A 62 -2.68 -9.27 -16.97
N LEU A 63 -2.02 -9.94 -17.90
CA LEU A 63 -2.68 -10.46 -19.10
C LEU A 63 -3.81 -11.42 -18.72
N GLY A 64 -4.98 -11.24 -19.32
CA GLY A 64 -6.18 -12.02 -19.03
C GLY A 64 -7.03 -11.51 -17.86
N TYR A 65 -6.63 -10.44 -17.17
CA TYR A 65 -7.41 -9.84 -16.09
C TYR A 65 -8.13 -8.57 -16.51
N CYS A 66 -9.23 -8.26 -15.82
CA CYS A 66 -9.98 -7.01 -16.00
C CYS A 66 -9.10 -5.79 -15.68
N VAL A 67 -9.34 -4.67 -16.36
CA VAL A 67 -8.63 -3.40 -16.09
C VAL A 67 -8.88 -2.89 -14.68
N GLN A 68 -10.11 -3.05 -14.19
CA GLN A 68 -10.49 -2.77 -12.81
C GLN A 68 -10.66 -4.07 -12.01
N PRO A 69 -10.44 -4.04 -10.68
CA PRO A 69 -10.63 -5.20 -9.84
C PRO A 69 -12.03 -5.80 -9.98
N SER A 70 -12.13 -7.10 -10.28
CA SER A 70 -13.40 -7.78 -10.48
C SER A 70 -13.27 -9.29 -10.30
N LEU A 71 -14.23 -9.90 -9.59
CA LEU A 71 -14.36 -11.35 -9.47
C LEU A 71 -14.91 -12.00 -10.76
N SER A 72 -15.43 -11.21 -11.69
CA SER A 72 -15.87 -11.71 -12.99
C SER A 72 -14.68 -12.04 -13.89
N VAL A 73 -14.83 -13.06 -14.73
CA VAL A 73 -13.81 -13.43 -15.72
C VAL A 73 -13.71 -12.34 -16.79
N CYS A 74 -12.50 -11.84 -17.02
CA CYS A 74 -12.18 -11.07 -18.22
C CYS A 74 -11.25 -11.88 -19.12
N CYS A 75 -11.14 -11.46 -20.39
CA CYS A 75 -10.24 -12.06 -21.36
C CYS A 75 -9.48 -10.98 -22.12
N LYS A 76 -8.18 -11.22 -22.36
CA LYS A 76 -7.34 -10.40 -23.25
C LYS A 76 -6.58 -11.33 -24.19
N GLY A 77 -7.11 -11.51 -25.39
CA GLY A 77 -6.65 -12.55 -26.30
C GLY A 77 -6.99 -13.95 -25.76
N PRO A 78 -6.08 -14.94 -25.83
CA PRO A 78 -6.34 -16.30 -25.37
C PRO A 78 -6.27 -16.47 -23.84
N TYR A 79 -5.97 -15.40 -23.10
CA TYR A 79 -5.82 -15.44 -21.65
C TYR A 79 -7.09 -14.92 -20.99
N CYS A 80 -7.64 -15.69 -20.06
CA CYS A 80 -8.82 -15.31 -19.29
C CYS A 80 -8.62 -15.62 -17.80
N GLY A 81 -9.03 -14.70 -16.93
CA GLY A 81 -8.94 -14.88 -15.49
C GLY A 81 -9.84 -13.93 -14.72
N PRO A 82 -10.49 -14.40 -13.64
CA PRO A 82 -11.09 -13.51 -12.64
C PRO A 82 -10.01 -13.03 -11.68
N TRP A 83 -10.14 -11.83 -11.11
CA TRP A 83 -9.30 -11.48 -9.97
C TRP A 83 -9.66 -12.36 -8.78
N THR A 84 -8.69 -12.59 -7.89
CA THR A 84 -8.94 -13.19 -6.58
C THR A 84 -9.42 -12.12 -5.61
N GLN A 85 -10.16 -12.51 -4.56
CA GLN A 85 -10.53 -11.56 -3.50
C GLN A 85 -9.28 -10.93 -2.85
N THR A 86 -8.25 -11.74 -2.57
CA THR A 86 -6.96 -11.28 -2.06
C THR A 86 -6.27 -10.28 -2.98
N GLY A 87 -6.29 -10.50 -4.30
CA GLY A 87 -5.73 -9.57 -5.28
C GLY A 87 -6.49 -8.24 -5.35
N ILE A 88 -7.81 -8.26 -5.17
CA ILE A 88 -8.67 -7.07 -5.07
C ILE A 88 -8.32 -6.29 -3.80
N ASP A 89 -8.26 -6.96 -2.65
CA ASP A 89 -7.92 -6.35 -1.37
C ASP A 89 -6.52 -5.71 -1.42
N ALA A 90 -5.55 -6.45 -1.97
CA ALA A 90 -4.18 -6.00 -2.20
C ALA A 90 -4.11 -4.77 -3.10
N TYR A 91 -4.93 -4.70 -4.16
CA TYR A 91 -4.96 -3.53 -5.03
C TYR A 91 -5.38 -2.28 -4.25
N TYR A 92 -6.44 -2.38 -3.44
CA TYR A 92 -6.88 -1.25 -2.64
C TYR A 92 -5.90 -0.90 -1.51
N GLN A 93 -5.25 -1.90 -0.89
CA GLN A 93 -4.16 -1.67 0.05
C GLN A 93 -2.99 -0.92 -0.60
N TYR A 94 -2.57 -1.33 -1.79
CA TYR A 94 -1.50 -0.68 -2.54
C TYR A 94 -1.82 0.79 -2.81
N LYS A 95 -3.02 1.10 -3.30
CA LYS A 95 -3.45 2.49 -3.57
C LYS A 95 -3.47 3.37 -2.31
N ARG A 96 -3.74 2.80 -1.13
CA ARG A 96 -3.77 3.55 0.14
C ARG A 96 -2.40 3.69 0.81
N ILE A 97 -1.58 2.65 0.75
CA ILE A 97 -0.35 2.52 1.55
C ILE A 97 0.85 3.04 0.77
N CYS A 98 1.05 2.56 -0.45
CA CYS A 98 2.31 2.76 -1.17
C CYS A 98 2.58 4.22 -1.58
N PRO A 99 1.58 5.02 -2.01
CA PRO A 99 1.80 6.44 -2.31
C PRO A 99 2.26 7.30 -1.11
N LYS A 100 2.02 6.83 0.12
CA LYS A 100 2.47 7.53 1.33
C LYS A 100 3.97 7.40 1.55
N ALA A 101 4.63 6.45 0.89
CA ALA A 101 6.08 6.38 0.86
C ALA A 101 6.61 7.54 0.00
N MET A 102 6.98 8.64 0.66
CA MET A 102 7.47 9.87 0.00
C MET A 102 8.72 9.66 -0.88
N LYS A 103 9.40 8.51 -0.74
CA LYS A 103 10.54 8.09 -1.58
C LYS A 103 10.51 6.58 -1.80
N ARG A 104 10.90 6.14 -2.99
CA ARG A 104 11.18 4.73 -3.29
C ARG A 104 12.56 4.39 -2.72
N GLY A 105 12.65 3.38 -1.86
CA GLY A 105 13.95 2.84 -1.45
C GLY A 105 14.67 2.21 -2.65
N SER A 106 15.99 2.41 -2.75
CA SER A 106 16.80 1.76 -3.77
C SER A 106 17.11 0.33 -3.35
N TRP A 107 16.61 -0.64 -4.12
CA TRP A 107 17.01 -2.05 -3.95
C TRP A 107 18.47 -2.23 -4.38
N ASN A 108 19.34 -2.68 -3.47
CA ASN A 108 20.74 -2.97 -3.76
C ASN A 108 21.08 -4.48 -3.72
N GLY A 109 20.09 -5.34 -3.52
CA GLY A 109 20.29 -6.79 -3.45
C GLY A 109 20.65 -7.43 -4.79
N LYS A 110 21.50 -8.47 -4.77
CA LYS A 110 21.93 -9.21 -5.98
C LYS A 110 20.82 -10.02 -6.66
N ARG A 111 19.70 -10.25 -5.95
CA ARG A 111 18.54 -11.03 -6.43
C ARG A 111 17.32 -10.10 -6.51
N PRO A 112 16.33 -10.38 -7.36
CA PRO A 112 15.08 -9.62 -7.36
C PRO A 112 14.40 -9.62 -5.97
N PRO A 113 13.72 -8.53 -5.55
CA PRO A 113 13.11 -8.42 -4.22
C PRO A 113 12.15 -9.57 -3.88
N GLU A 114 11.46 -10.12 -4.88
CA GLU A 114 10.55 -11.25 -4.72
C GLU A 114 11.22 -12.54 -4.22
N ASN A 115 12.54 -12.64 -4.31
CA ASN A 115 13.31 -13.83 -3.95
C ASN A 115 14.05 -13.68 -2.61
N VAL A 116 13.98 -12.50 -1.97
CA VAL A 116 14.68 -12.18 -0.71
C VAL A 116 13.85 -11.19 0.13
N PRO A 117 12.68 -11.59 0.64
CA PRO A 117 11.74 -10.70 1.32
C PRO A 117 12.17 -10.21 2.72
N HIS A 118 13.42 -10.44 3.13
CA HIS A 118 13.93 -9.99 4.45
C HIS A 118 15.31 -9.32 4.37
N ASP A 119 15.96 -9.35 3.21
CA ASP A 119 17.16 -8.56 2.95
C ASP A 119 16.72 -7.35 2.15
N HIS A 120 16.88 -6.13 2.66
CA HIS A 120 16.46 -4.90 1.98
C HIS A 120 17.62 -3.90 1.90
#